data_AF-A0A6B2G3K1-F1
#
_entry.id   AF-A0A6B2G3K1-F1
#
_cell.length_a   1.000
_cell.length_b   1.000
_cell.length_c   1.000
_cell.angle_alpha   90.00
_cell.angle_beta   90.00
_cell.angle_gamma   90.00
#
_symmetry.space_group_name_H-M   'P 1'
#
loop_
_entity.id
_entity.type
_entity.pdbx_description
1 polymer ?
#
loop_
_entity_poly.entity_id
_entity_poly.type
_entity_poly.pdbx_seq_one_letter_code
_entity_poly.pdbx_strand_id
1 'polypeptide(L)'
;MSYISNQPFQQKEFEKLREEYRKAGEPLPRFSEINEKIEDYHYCINYTLSDSDINKIVEEKNKYSEAPQNYSILKKLLLNELELAKLSNNDVKISEITAKLIEVNKICAKNSEVHLKKLDRSKIMSDERRLHELNEREKLVQEEVTADKDKDDDPFTRRRTLPSQIQFINSTSLKSEAKEKIIQMRKNAFKTRTSHKIETQEKSEASNLHEDHSHSMITLH
;
A
#
# COMPACT_ATOMS: atom_id res chain seq x y z
N MET A 1 -27.68 -18.44 2.00
CA MET A 1 -27.67 -17.93 3.39
C MET A 1 -27.20 -16.48 3.51
N SER A 2 -26.64 -15.86 2.47
CA SER A 2 -26.12 -14.47 2.50
C SER A 2 -27.18 -13.37 2.68
N TYR A 3 -28.47 -13.68 2.51
CA TYR A 3 -29.57 -12.72 2.61
C TYR A 3 -30.29 -12.74 3.97
N ILE A 4 -29.75 -13.47 4.95
CA ILE A 4 -30.33 -13.56 6.30
C ILE A 4 -29.62 -12.54 7.20
N SER A 5 -30.40 -11.73 7.92
CA SER A 5 -29.88 -10.75 8.88
C SER A 5 -29.63 -11.40 10.24
N ASN A 6 -28.56 -10.96 10.92
CA ASN A 6 -28.27 -11.35 12.30
C ASN A 6 -28.96 -10.45 13.34
N GLN A 7 -29.74 -9.45 12.91
CA GLN A 7 -30.43 -8.52 13.82
C GLN A 7 -31.75 -9.12 14.32
N PRO A 8 -32.17 -8.81 15.56
CA PRO A 8 -33.48 -9.21 16.06
C PRO A 8 -34.60 -8.51 15.28
N PHE A 9 -35.77 -9.14 15.22
CA PHE A 9 -36.94 -8.55 14.56
C PHE A 9 -37.33 -7.22 15.21
N GLN A 10 -37.46 -6.19 14.38
CA GLN A 10 -38.01 -4.92 14.81
C GLN A 10 -39.54 -4.97 14.84
N GLN A 11 -40.15 -4.16 15.71
CA GLN A 11 -41.61 -4.08 15.83
C GLN A 11 -42.30 -3.80 14.49
N LYS A 12 -41.73 -2.89 13.68
CA LYS A 12 -42.25 -2.55 12.34
C LYS A 12 -42.22 -3.73 11.36
N GLU A 13 -41.20 -4.58 11.45
CA GLU A 13 -41.05 -5.77 10.59
C GLU A 13 -42.06 -6.84 11.00
N PHE A 14 -42.24 -7.04 12.30
CA PHE A 14 -43.23 -7.97 12.84
C PHE A 14 -44.66 -7.56 12.50
N GLU A 15 -44.97 -6.27 12.55
CA GLU A 15 -46.28 -5.74 12.14
C GLU A 15 -46.57 -6.03 10.67
N LYS A 16 -45.60 -5.81 9.77
CA LYS A 16 -45.72 -6.18 8.35
C LYS A 16 -45.92 -7.67 8.16
N LEU A 17 -45.16 -8.51 8.86
CA LEU A 17 -45.32 -9.96 8.82
C LEU A 17 -46.74 -10.38 9.24
N ARG A 18 -47.27 -9.79 10.32
CA ARG A 18 -48.63 -10.06 10.78
C ARG A 18 -49.70 -9.64 9.76
N GLU A 19 -49.48 -8.54 9.04
CA GLU A 19 -50.36 -8.14 7.94
C GLU A 19 -50.32 -9.13 6.77
N GLU A 20 -49.13 -9.65 6.43
CA GLU A 20 -48.97 -10.67 5.39
C GLU A 20 -49.68 -11.98 5.73
N TYR A 21 -49.55 -12.47 6.96
CA TYR A 21 -50.30 -13.65 7.45
C TYR A 21 -51.81 -13.43 7.35
N ARG A 22 -52.29 -12.24 7.73
CA ARG A 22 -53.71 -11.88 7.60
C ARG A 22 -54.17 -11.86 6.14
N LYS A 23 -53.34 -11.37 5.22
CA LYS A 23 -53.63 -11.36 3.77
C LYS A 23 -53.65 -12.77 3.18
N ALA A 24 -52.74 -13.64 3.64
CA ALA A 24 -52.67 -15.04 3.24
C ALA A 24 -53.82 -15.88 3.82
N GLY A 25 -54.49 -15.39 4.88
CA GLY A 25 -55.53 -16.13 5.59
C GLY A 25 -54.97 -17.23 6.50
N GLU A 26 -53.66 -17.23 6.76
CA GLU A 26 -52.98 -18.20 7.60
C GLU A 26 -52.91 -17.71 9.05
N PRO A 27 -53.13 -18.57 10.04
CA PRO A 27 -52.98 -18.22 11.44
C PRO A 27 -51.50 -18.00 11.77
N LEU A 28 -51.23 -17.04 12.65
CA LEU A 28 -49.90 -16.91 13.27
C LEU A 28 -49.60 -18.16 14.11
N PRO A 29 -48.33 -18.60 14.18
CA PRO A 29 -47.93 -19.74 15.00
C PRO A 29 -48.27 -19.51 16.47
N ARG A 30 -48.61 -20.59 17.16
CA ARG A 30 -48.99 -20.52 18.58
C ARG A 30 -47.74 -20.41 19.45
N PHE A 31 -47.86 -19.73 20.59
CA PHE A 31 -46.77 -19.64 21.57
C PHE A 31 -46.21 -21.01 22.01
N SER A 32 -47.05 -22.05 22.08
CA SER A 32 -46.58 -23.40 22.39
C SER A 32 -45.63 -23.96 21.32
N GLU A 33 -45.95 -23.75 20.05
CA GLU A 33 -45.13 -24.22 18.91
C GLU A 33 -43.80 -23.46 18.86
N ILE A 34 -43.82 -22.16 19.17
CA ILE A 34 -42.62 -21.34 19.26
C ILE A 34 -41.72 -21.85 20.39
N ASN A 35 -42.29 -22.13 21.57
CA ASN A 35 -41.52 -22.63 22.71
C ASN A 35 -40.92 -24.02 22.43
N GLU A 36 -41.68 -24.92 21.82
CA GLU A 36 -41.18 -26.24 21.39
C GLU A 36 -40.01 -26.08 20.41
N LYS A 37 -40.10 -25.15 19.46
CA LYS A 37 -38.99 -24.90 18.51
C LYS A 37 -37.76 -24.26 19.17
N ILE A 38 -37.95 -23.47 20.22
CA ILE A 38 -36.84 -22.95 21.03
C ILE A 38 -36.15 -24.09 21.78
N GLU A 39 -36.91 -25.04 22.34
CA GLU A 39 -36.36 -26.24 22.99
C GLU A 39 -35.58 -27.11 21.98
N ASP A 40 -36.15 -27.36 20.79
CA ASP A 40 -35.48 -28.07 19.70
C ASP A 40 -34.15 -27.40 19.31
N TYR A 41 -34.13 -26.07 19.24
CA TYR A 41 -32.92 -25.30 18.96
C TYR A 41 -31.85 -25.49 20.02
N HIS A 42 -32.23 -25.41 21.30
CA HIS A 42 -31.30 -25.66 22.41
C HIS A 42 -30.80 -27.11 22.45
N TYR A 43 -31.65 -28.07 22.11
CA TYR A 43 -31.24 -29.47 21.95
C TYR A 43 -30.19 -29.61 20.84
N CYS A 44 -30.43 -29.01 19.67
CA CYS A 44 -29.49 -29.04 18.55
C CYS A 44 -28.14 -28.41 18.88
N ILE A 45 -28.10 -27.31 19.63
CA ILE A 45 -26.84 -26.66 20.05
C ILE A 45 -26.01 -27.58 20.95
N ASN A 46 -26.67 -28.25 21.89
CA ASN A 46 -26.01 -29.08 22.89
C ASN A 46 -25.81 -30.53 22.43
N TYR A 47 -26.24 -30.86 21.21
CA TYR A 47 -26.11 -32.20 20.66
C TYR A 47 -24.64 -32.56 20.47
N THR A 48 -24.23 -33.67 21.08
CA THR A 48 -22.91 -34.24 20.89
C THR A 48 -22.88 -35.06 19.61
N LEU A 49 -22.06 -34.66 18.65
CA LEU A 49 -21.93 -35.34 17.36
C LEU A 49 -21.44 -36.79 17.53
N SER A 50 -22.10 -37.71 16.83
CA SER A 50 -21.65 -39.09 16.68
C SER A 50 -20.59 -39.20 15.58
N ASP A 51 -19.76 -40.25 15.62
CA ASP A 51 -18.79 -40.56 14.58
C ASP A 51 -19.46 -40.69 13.19
N SER A 52 -20.67 -41.24 13.12
CA SER A 52 -21.42 -41.31 11.87
C SER A 52 -21.81 -39.93 11.34
N ASP A 53 -22.10 -38.97 12.21
CA ASP A 53 -22.48 -37.62 11.82
C ASP A 53 -21.26 -36.86 11.31
N ILE A 54 -20.12 -37.04 11.98
CA ILE A 54 -18.83 -36.47 11.57
C ILE A 54 -18.47 -36.94 10.15
N ASN A 55 -18.60 -38.23 9.86
CA ASN A 55 -18.31 -38.77 8.53
C ASN A 55 -19.20 -38.15 7.45
N LYS A 56 -20.51 -38.03 7.70
CA LYS A 56 -21.45 -37.38 6.78
C LYS A 56 -21.09 -35.91 6.55
N ILE A 57 -20.71 -35.18 7.61
CA ILE A 57 -20.28 -33.77 7.51
C ILE A 57 -19.03 -33.66 6.64
N VAL A 58 -18.05 -34.57 6.81
CA VAL A 58 -16.83 -34.57 6.01
C VAL A 58 -17.12 -34.89 4.55
N GLU A 59 -18.00 -35.86 4.27
CA GLU A 59 -18.41 -36.22 2.91
C GLU A 59 -19.10 -35.06 2.18
N GLU A 60 -20.10 -34.43 2.80
CA GLU A 60 -20.79 -33.27 2.20
C GLU A 60 -19.85 -32.07 2.08
N LYS A 61 -18.98 -31.82 3.06
CA LYS A 61 -17.97 -30.76 2.96
C LYS A 61 -17.02 -31.01 1.78
N ASN A 62 -16.58 -32.24 1.57
CA ASN A 62 -15.71 -32.59 0.44
C ASN A 62 -16.43 -32.46 -0.90
N LYS A 63 -17.73 -32.75 -0.96
CA LYS A 63 -18.55 -32.63 -2.18
C LYS A 63 -18.68 -31.19 -2.67
N TYR A 64 -18.77 -30.22 -1.76
CA TYR A 64 -18.89 -28.80 -2.10
C TYR A 64 -17.57 -28.01 -2.00
N SER A 65 -16.53 -28.61 -1.43
CA SER A 65 -15.20 -28.01 -1.41
C SER A 65 -14.55 -28.21 -2.78
N GLU A 66 -14.53 -27.15 -3.60
CA GLU A 66 -13.90 -27.17 -4.93
C GLU A 66 -12.42 -27.56 -4.89
N ALA A 67 -11.76 -27.41 -3.74
CA ALA A 67 -10.37 -27.76 -3.59
C ALA A 67 -9.96 -28.06 -2.14
N PRO A 68 -8.87 -28.82 -1.93
CA PRO A 68 -8.29 -28.99 -0.62
C PRO A 68 -7.59 -27.70 -0.20
N GLN A 69 -7.83 -27.24 1.04
CA GLN A 69 -7.20 -26.03 1.57
C GLN A 69 -5.67 -26.10 1.64
N ASN A 70 -5.08 -27.31 1.65
CA ASN A 70 -3.63 -27.50 1.66
C ASN A 70 -3.14 -28.31 0.46
N TYR A 71 -3.01 -27.63 -0.67
CA TYR A 71 -2.52 -28.20 -1.92
C TYR A 71 -1.14 -28.83 -1.82
N SER A 72 -0.23 -28.24 -1.04
CA SER A 72 1.15 -28.71 -0.92
C SER A 72 1.21 -30.09 -0.26
N ILE A 73 0.41 -30.29 0.80
CA ILE A 73 0.30 -31.59 1.46
C ILE A 73 -0.35 -32.60 0.52
N LEU A 74 -1.47 -32.25 -0.12
CA LEU A 74 -2.14 -33.17 -1.04
C LEU A 74 -1.24 -33.57 -2.20
N LYS A 75 -0.54 -32.61 -2.82
CA LYS A 75 0.39 -32.87 -3.91
C LYS A 75 1.50 -33.81 -3.47
N LYS A 76 2.06 -33.63 -2.27
CA LYS A 76 3.08 -34.53 -1.72
C LYS A 76 2.52 -35.93 -1.50
N LEU A 77 1.31 -36.06 -0.95
CA LEU A 77 0.66 -37.36 -0.75
C LEU A 77 0.43 -38.08 -2.08
N LEU A 78 -0.11 -37.39 -3.08
CA LEU A 78 -0.33 -37.96 -4.42
C LEU A 78 0.97 -38.36 -5.11
N LEU A 79 2.05 -37.58 -4.97
CA LEU A 79 3.38 -37.95 -5.49
C LEU A 79 3.90 -39.23 -4.83
N ASN A 80 3.76 -39.36 -3.52
CA ASN A 80 4.15 -40.58 -2.80
C ASN A 80 3.30 -41.79 -3.24
N GLU A 81 1.98 -41.64 -3.38
CA GLU A 81 1.10 -42.71 -3.85
C GLU A 81 1.43 -43.13 -5.30
N LEU A 82 1.79 -42.18 -6.15
CA LEU A 82 2.23 -42.43 -7.52
C LEU A 82 3.52 -43.26 -7.53
N GLU A 83 4.49 -42.91 -6.70
CA GLU A 83 5.73 -43.70 -6.54
C GLU A 83 5.43 -45.13 -6.09
N LEU A 84 4.54 -45.31 -5.11
CA LEU A 84 4.11 -46.64 -4.66
C LEU A 84 3.38 -47.43 -5.76
N ALA A 85 2.52 -46.78 -6.54
CA ALA A 85 1.79 -47.39 -7.64
C ALA A 85 2.73 -47.82 -8.78
N LYS A 86 3.77 -47.02 -9.06
CA LYS A 86 4.86 -47.38 -9.98
C LYS A 86 5.66 -48.58 -9.51
N LEU A 87 6.05 -48.61 -8.24
CA LEU A 87 6.75 -49.77 -7.66
C LEU A 87 5.90 -51.04 -7.74
N SER A 88 4.59 -50.90 -7.62
CA SER A 88 3.63 -52.00 -7.72
C SER A 88 3.21 -52.34 -9.16
N ASN A 89 3.75 -51.67 -10.18
CA ASN A 89 3.38 -51.80 -11.60
C ASN A 89 1.86 -51.79 -11.86
N ASN A 90 1.11 -50.94 -11.15
CA ASN A 90 -0.33 -50.82 -11.34
C ASN A 90 -0.66 -49.61 -12.22
N ASP A 91 -0.72 -49.85 -13.53
CA ASP A 91 -0.92 -48.80 -14.55
C ASP A 91 -2.25 -48.04 -14.39
N VAL A 92 -3.31 -48.71 -13.93
CA VAL A 92 -4.62 -48.09 -13.69
C VAL A 92 -4.52 -47.04 -12.60
N LYS A 93 -3.92 -47.38 -11.46
CA LYS A 93 -3.72 -46.43 -10.35
C LYS A 93 -2.80 -45.28 -10.74
N ILE A 94 -1.76 -45.55 -11.53
CA ILE A 94 -0.86 -44.51 -12.02
C ILE A 94 -1.64 -43.49 -12.86
N SER A 95 -2.48 -43.96 -13.80
CA SER A 95 -3.31 -43.09 -14.62
C SER A 95 -4.26 -42.22 -13.78
N GLU A 96 -4.95 -42.82 -12.80
CA GLU A 96 -5.86 -42.09 -11.91
C GLU A 96 -5.15 -41.03 -11.06
N ILE A 97 -4.01 -41.38 -10.45
CA ILE A 97 -3.25 -40.46 -9.59
C ILE A 97 -2.64 -39.33 -10.42
N THR A 98 -2.16 -39.62 -11.63
CA THR A 98 -1.62 -38.58 -12.52
C THR A 98 -2.70 -37.60 -12.97
N ALA A 99 -3.92 -38.05 -13.26
CA ALA A 99 -5.05 -37.18 -13.56
C ALA A 99 -5.38 -36.24 -12.39
N LYS A 100 -5.44 -36.77 -11.16
CA LYS A 100 -5.63 -35.98 -9.93
C LYS A 100 -4.50 -34.96 -9.72
N LEU A 101 -3.25 -35.35 -9.99
CA LEU A 101 -2.10 -34.44 -9.88
C LEU A 101 -2.20 -33.26 -10.87
N ILE A 102 -2.66 -33.51 -12.10
CA ILE A 102 -2.89 -32.47 -13.11
C ILE A 102 -3.96 -31.48 -12.63
N GLU A 103 -5.07 -31.98 -12.09
CA GLU A 103 -6.15 -31.14 -11.55
C GLU A 103 -5.66 -30.25 -10.40
N VAL A 104 -4.96 -30.85 -9.42
CA VAL A 104 -4.38 -30.10 -8.28
C VAL A 104 -3.41 -29.02 -8.77
N ASN A 105 -2.57 -29.32 -9.75
CA ASN A 105 -1.65 -28.33 -10.32
C ASN A 105 -2.38 -27.18 -11.04
N LYS A 106 -3.46 -27.47 -11.79
CA LYS A 106 -4.28 -26.44 -12.44
C LYS A 106 -4.88 -25.48 -11.43
N ILE A 107 -5.44 -26.00 -10.33
CA ILE A 107 -6.04 -25.19 -9.28
C ILE A 107 -4.95 -24.36 -8.56
N CYS A 108 -3.79 -24.96 -8.27
CA CYS A 108 -2.64 -24.24 -7.71
C CYS A 108 -2.21 -23.06 -8.59
N ALA A 109 -2.08 -23.29 -9.90
CA ALA A 109 -1.67 -22.25 -10.84
C ALA A 109 -2.67 -21.08 -10.86
N LYS A 110 -3.98 -21.37 -10.89
CA LYS A 110 -5.04 -20.36 -10.82
C LYS A 110 -4.98 -19.54 -9.52
N ASN A 111 -4.77 -20.21 -8.37
CA ASN A 111 -4.66 -19.52 -7.09
C ASN A 111 -3.40 -18.63 -7.01
N SER A 112 -2.26 -19.13 -7.51
CA SER A 112 -1.02 -18.36 -7.62
C SER A 112 -1.19 -17.12 -8.52
N GLU A 113 -1.91 -17.25 -9.63
CA GLU A 113 -2.22 -16.12 -10.52
C GLU A 113 -3.05 -15.04 -9.80
N VAL A 114 -4.08 -15.44 -9.05
CA VAL A 114 -4.89 -14.52 -8.22
C VAL A 114 -4.02 -13.85 -7.15
N HIS A 115 -3.12 -14.60 -6.53
CA HIS A 115 -2.20 -14.07 -5.53
C HIS A 115 -1.23 -13.06 -6.14
N LEU A 116 -0.64 -13.35 -7.31
CA LEU A 116 0.22 -12.44 -8.05
C LEU A 116 -0.52 -11.15 -8.39
N LYS A 117 -1.74 -11.23 -8.96
CA LYS A 117 -2.57 -10.04 -9.24
C LYS A 117 -2.83 -9.18 -8.00
N LYS A 118 -3.06 -9.79 -6.82
CA LYS A 118 -3.26 -9.07 -5.56
C LYS A 118 -1.97 -8.40 -5.07
N LEU A 119 -0.84 -9.10 -5.14
CA LEU A 119 0.47 -8.55 -4.80
C LEU A 119 0.84 -7.39 -5.72
N ASP A 120 0.63 -7.55 -7.02
CA ASP A 120 0.93 -6.52 -8.03
C ASP A 120 0.09 -5.27 -7.77
N ARG A 121 -1.21 -5.42 -7.50
CA ARG A 121 -2.07 -4.30 -7.09
C ARG A 121 -1.56 -3.60 -5.83
N SER A 122 -1.13 -4.35 -4.83
CA SER A 122 -0.64 -3.78 -3.57
C SER A 122 0.68 -3.00 -3.76
N LYS A 123 1.57 -3.51 -4.61
CA LYS A 123 2.81 -2.83 -5.00
C LYS A 123 2.51 -1.54 -5.75
N ILE A 124 1.65 -1.59 -6.78
CA ILE A 124 1.22 -0.41 -7.55
C ILE A 124 0.69 0.68 -6.60
N MET A 125 -0.23 0.34 -5.70
CA MET A 125 -0.78 1.30 -4.73
C MET A 125 0.26 1.87 -3.76
N SER A 126 1.27 1.07 -3.39
CA SER A 126 2.36 1.53 -2.52
C SER A 126 3.27 2.51 -3.27
N ASP A 127 3.59 2.22 -4.52
CA ASP A 127 4.47 3.07 -5.33
C ASP A 127 3.77 4.38 -5.71
N GLU A 128 2.47 4.34 -6.01
CA GLU A 128 1.63 5.53 -6.19
C GLU A 128 1.60 6.41 -4.94
N ARG A 129 1.46 5.81 -3.75
CA ARG A 129 1.50 6.54 -2.47
C ARG A 129 2.84 7.23 -2.25
N ARG A 130 3.95 6.54 -2.51
CA ARG A 130 5.30 7.11 -2.39
C ARG A 130 5.50 8.28 -3.33
N LEU A 131 5.03 8.15 -4.57
CA LEU A 131 5.14 9.21 -5.57
C LEU A 131 4.29 10.42 -5.18
N HIS A 132 3.07 10.21 -4.68
CA HIS A 132 2.22 11.27 -4.17
C HIS A 132 2.87 11.99 -2.97
N GLU A 133 3.41 11.25 -2.01
CA GLU A 133 4.11 11.82 -0.84
C GLU A 133 5.33 12.65 -1.25
N LEU A 134 6.10 12.18 -2.23
CA LEU A 134 7.23 12.90 -2.79
C LEU A 134 6.79 14.21 -3.46
N ASN A 135 5.78 14.15 -4.34
CA ASN A 135 5.28 15.32 -5.06
C ASN A 135 4.70 16.37 -4.10
N GLU A 136 3.93 15.95 -3.10
CA GLU A 136 3.39 16.85 -2.08
C GLU A 136 4.52 17.50 -1.27
N ARG A 137 5.54 16.73 -0.90
CA ARG A 137 6.72 17.26 -0.21
C ARG A 137 7.47 18.28 -1.07
N GLU A 138 7.69 17.99 -2.35
CA GLU A 138 8.36 18.92 -3.28
C GLU A 138 7.55 20.20 -3.46
N LYS A 139 6.23 20.10 -3.57
CA LYS A 139 5.34 21.26 -3.66
C LYS A 139 5.41 22.12 -2.40
N LEU A 140 5.36 21.52 -1.21
CA LEU A 140 5.51 22.25 0.05
C LEU A 140 6.87 22.96 0.17
N VAL A 141 7.95 22.30 -0.27
CA VAL A 141 9.28 22.93 -0.31
C VAL A 141 9.32 24.10 -1.30
N GLN A 142 8.71 23.96 -2.47
CA GLN A 142 8.61 25.06 -3.44
C GLN A 142 7.83 26.24 -2.87
N GLU A 143 6.70 25.97 -2.20
CA GLU A 143 5.90 26.99 -1.52
C GLU A 143 6.69 27.67 -0.40
N GLU A 144 7.43 26.93 0.43
CA GLU A 144 8.33 27.46 1.46
C GLU A 144 9.40 28.38 0.85
N VAL A 145 10.07 27.94 -0.21
CA VAL A 145 11.08 28.75 -0.91
C VAL A 145 10.47 30.02 -1.53
N THR A 146 9.22 29.97 -2.01
CA THR A 146 8.54 31.17 -2.49
C THR A 146 8.15 32.12 -1.35
N ALA A 147 7.68 31.58 -0.22
CA ALA A 147 7.27 32.36 0.95
C ALA A 147 8.47 32.99 1.67
N ASP A 148 9.61 32.31 1.73
CA ASP A 148 10.83 32.80 2.37
C ASP A 148 11.46 34.01 1.66
N LYS A 149 11.08 34.29 0.40
CA LYS A 149 11.52 35.51 -0.30
C LYS A 149 10.96 36.79 0.31
N ASP A 150 9.79 36.70 0.96
CA ASP A 150 9.05 37.85 1.48
C ASP A 150 9.00 37.88 3.03
N LYS A 151 9.79 37.05 3.72
CA LYS A 151 9.80 36.99 5.19
C LYS A 151 10.82 37.94 5.83
N ASP A 152 10.36 38.67 6.86
CA ASP A 152 11.19 39.41 7.81
C ASP A 152 11.89 38.47 8.83
N ASP A 153 12.84 39.00 9.62
CA ASP A 153 13.68 38.24 10.59
C ASP A 153 12.83 37.33 11.52
N ASP A 154 12.88 36.01 11.26
CA ASP A 154 12.19 34.96 12.02
C ASP A 154 13.00 34.52 13.26
N PRO A 155 12.40 34.45 14.46
CA PRO A 155 13.06 34.01 15.70
C PRO A 155 13.66 32.59 15.67
N PHE A 156 13.29 31.74 14.71
CA PHE A 156 13.86 30.39 14.55
C PHE A 156 14.97 30.30 13.49
N THR A 157 15.18 31.37 12.72
CA THR A 157 16.21 31.39 11.67
C THR A 157 17.54 31.90 12.23
N ARG A 158 18.63 31.16 12.02
CA ARG A 158 19.95 31.55 12.54
C ARG A 158 20.48 32.81 11.85
N ARG A 159 20.56 33.91 12.60
CA ARG A 159 21.17 35.16 12.15
C ARG A 159 22.67 34.95 11.86
N ARG A 160 23.09 35.20 10.62
CA ARG A 160 24.51 35.14 10.23
C ARG A 160 25.25 36.35 10.79
N THR A 161 25.92 36.17 11.92
CA THR A 161 26.80 37.19 12.50
C THR A 161 28.20 37.03 11.89
N LEU A 162 28.62 37.98 11.04
CA LEU A 162 30.03 38.06 10.65
C LEU A 162 30.81 38.63 11.84
N PRO A 163 31.93 38.00 12.25
CA PRO A 163 32.79 38.58 13.27
C PRO A 163 33.38 39.88 12.74
N SER A 164 32.99 41.02 13.32
CA SER A 164 33.67 42.29 13.04
C SER A 164 34.92 42.37 13.91
N GLN A 165 36.10 42.43 13.30
CA GLN A 165 37.31 42.76 14.05
C GLN A 165 37.21 44.22 14.51
N ILE A 166 36.82 44.42 15.77
CA ILE A 166 36.76 45.74 16.40
C ILE A 166 38.21 46.14 16.71
N GLN A 167 38.84 46.89 15.80
CA GLN A 167 40.10 47.55 16.10
C GLN A 167 39.79 48.82 16.91
N PHE A 168 40.12 48.80 18.20
CA PHE A 168 40.09 50.00 19.04
C PHE A 168 41.22 50.94 18.60
N ILE A 169 40.95 51.79 17.61
CA ILE A 169 41.87 52.87 17.22
C ILE A 169 41.70 54.04 18.20
N ASN A 170 42.49 54.00 19.28
CA ASN A 170 42.76 55.20 20.07
C ASN A 170 43.80 56.05 19.34
N SER A 171 43.34 57.01 18.54
CA SER A 171 43.91 58.37 18.52
C SER A 171 43.21 59.29 17.52
N THR A 172 43.01 60.49 18.02
CA THR A 172 42.86 61.76 17.33
C THR A 172 43.95 61.97 16.26
N SER A 173 43.54 62.49 15.08
CA SER A 173 44.36 63.05 13.98
C SER A 173 44.68 62.24 12.70
N LEU A 174 44.23 61.00 12.49
CA LEU A 174 44.39 60.29 11.19
C LEU A 174 43.06 59.92 10.49
N LYS A 175 41.95 60.55 10.88
CA LYS A 175 40.59 60.00 10.70
C LYS A 175 39.90 60.25 9.35
N SER A 176 40.41 61.08 8.43
CA SER A 176 39.73 61.33 7.15
C SER A 176 40.32 60.53 5.99
N GLU A 177 41.60 60.74 5.64
CA GLU A 177 42.21 60.13 4.45
C GLU A 177 42.36 58.60 4.55
N ALA A 178 42.75 58.09 5.72
CA ALA A 178 42.88 56.65 5.93
C ALA A 178 41.51 55.94 5.85
N LYS A 179 40.44 56.58 6.34
CA LYS A 179 39.08 56.04 6.23
C LYS A 179 38.59 56.03 4.79
N GLU A 180 38.82 57.10 4.04
CA GLU A 180 38.43 57.17 2.63
C GLU A 180 39.18 56.15 1.79
N LYS A 181 40.49 55.96 2.01
CA LYS A 181 41.27 54.93 1.33
C LYS A 181 40.79 53.50 1.64
N ILE A 182 40.43 53.22 2.90
CA ILE A 182 39.86 51.92 3.30
C ILE A 182 38.48 51.70 2.66
N ILE A 183 37.64 52.74 2.60
CA ILE A 183 36.32 52.67 1.95
C ILE A 183 36.47 52.44 0.44
N GLN A 184 37.42 53.10 -0.22
CA GLN A 184 37.70 52.90 -1.64
C GLN A 184 38.28 51.51 -1.92
N MET A 185 39.21 51.00 -1.11
CA MET A 185 39.71 49.62 -1.24
C MET A 185 38.58 48.60 -1.09
N ARG A 186 37.66 48.79 -0.14
CA ARG A 186 36.49 47.90 0.03
C ARG A 186 35.54 47.95 -1.17
N LYS A 187 35.27 49.15 -1.73
CA LYS A 187 34.45 49.29 -2.95
C LYS A 187 35.10 48.62 -4.16
N ASN A 188 36.42 48.71 -4.30
CA ASN A 188 37.15 48.06 -5.40
C ASN A 188 37.23 46.53 -5.23
N ALA A 189 37.42 46.04 -4.00
CA ALA A 189 37.38 44.61 -3.68
C ALA A 189 35.99 44.01 -3.88
N PHE A 190 34.92 44.78 -3.64
CA PHE A 190 33.55 44.35 -3.92
C PHE A 190 33.29 44.26 -5.43
N LYS A 191 33.71 45.27 -6.20
CA LYS A 191 33.58 45.27 -7.67
C LYS A 191 34.30 44.08 -8.33
N THR A 192 35.53 43.78 -7.89
CA THR A 192 36.31 42.64 -8.42
C THR A 192 35.69 41.29 -8.07
N ARG A 193 35.09 41.15 -6.88
CA ARG A 193 34.35 39.94 -6.51
C ARG A 193 33.05 39.77 -7.31
N THR A 194 32.32 40.85 -7.56
CA THR A 194 31.10 40.79 -8.37
C THR A 194 31.42 40.47 -9.83
N SER A 195 32.47 41.04 -10.41
CA SER A 195 32.89 40.73 -11.78
C SER A 195 33.37 39.29 -11.93
N HIS A 196 34.15 38.77 -10.97
CA HIS A 196 34.53 37.35 -11.00
C HIS A 196 33.34 36.40 -10.86
N LYS A 197 32.33 36.75 -10.05
CA LYS A 197 31.12 35.93 -9.93
C LYS A 197 30.34 35.89 -11.26
N ILE A 198 30.23 37.01 -11.94
CA ILE A 198 29.58 37.12 -13.26
C ILE A 198 30.37 36.33 -14.31
N GLU A 199 31.69 36.48 -14.38
CA GLU A 199 32.55 35.71 -15.30
C GLU A 199 32.48 34.19 -15.06
N THR A 200 32.37 33.75 -13.81
CA THR A 200 32.20 32.32 -13.50
C THR A 200 30.82 31.80 -13.92
N GLN A 201 29.78 32.63 -13.81
CA GLN A 201 28.43 32.28 -14.27
C GLN A 201 28.37 32.20 -15.79
N GLU A 202 28.91 33.18 -16.50
CA GLU A 202 28.97 33.20 -17.97
C GLU A 202 29.78 32.01 -18.52
N LYS A 203 30.91 31.63 -17.88
CA LYS A 203 31.67 30.44 -18.28
C LYS A 203 30.91 29.14 -18.03
N SER A 204 30.14 29.03 -16.94
CA SER A 204 29.32 27.85 -16.65
C SER A 204 28.11 27.73 -17.60
N GLU A 205 27.54 28.86 -18.02
CA GLU A 205 26.45 28.90 -19.00
C GLU A 205 26.95 28.56 -20.41
N ALA A 206 28.14 29.05 -20.79
CA ALA A 206 28.77 28.72 -22.07
C ALA A 206 29.20 27.25 -22.17
N SER A 207 29.64 26.61 -21.08
CA SER A 207 29.94 25.17 -21.07
C SER A 207 28.70 24.31 -21.24
N ASN A 208 27.58 24.69 -20.61
CA ASN A 208 26.31 23.97 -20.75
C ASN A 208 25.74 24.06 -22.18
N LEU A 209 25.87 25.20 -22.85
CA LEU A 209 25.46 25.36 -24.26
C LEU A 209 26.29 24.52 -25.25
N HIS A 210 27.54 24.18 -24.92
CA HIS A 210 28.39 23.36 -25.79
C HIS A 210 28.06 21.85 -25.68
N GLU A 211 27.61 21.38 -24.51
CA GLU A 211 27.17 20.00 -24.33
C GLU A 211 25.84 19.72 -25.07
N ASP A 212 24.90 20.66 -25.07
CA ASP A 212 23.60 20.49 -25.74
C ASP A 212 23.72 20.40 -27.28
N HIS A 213 24.67 21.11 -27.90
CA HIS A 213 24.90 21.00 -29.35
C HIS A 213 25.58 19.68 -29.76
N SER A 214 26.30 19.01 -28.85
CA SER A 214 26.94 17.73 -29.13
C SER A 214 25.95 16.55 -29.12
N HIS A 215 24.88 16.63 -28.32
CA HIS A 215 23.84 15.59 -28.27
C HIS A 215 22.84 15.67 -29.44
N SER A 216 22.63 16.85 -30.02
CA SER A 216 21.74 17.03 -31.17
C SER A 216 22.30 16.47 -32.50
N MET A 217 23.60 16.23 -32.62
CA MET A 217 24.23 15.73 -33.86
C MET A 217 24.41 14.20 -33.90
N ILE A 218 24.13 13.48 -32.81
CA ILE A 218 24.30 12.02 -32.73
C ILE A 218 23.01 11.25 -33.12
N THR A 219 21.85 11.91 -33.20
CA THR A 219 20.56 11.27 -33.52
C THR A 219 20.11 11.47 -34.98
N LEU A 220 21.02 11.37 -35.93
CA LEU A 220 20.71 11.42 -37.36
C LEU A 220 21.63 10.45 -38.13
N HIS A 221 21.50 9.15 -37.87
CA HIS A 221 21.88 8.05 -38.76
C HIS A 221 20.96 6.86 -38.47
#